data_AF-A0A7V1A4H9-F1
#
_entry.id   AF-A0A7V1A4H9-F1
#
_cell.length_a   1.000
_cell.length_b   1.000
_cell.length_c   1.000
_cell.angle_alpha   90.00
_cell.angle_beta   90.00
_cell.angle_gamma   90.00
#
_symmetry.space_group_name_H-M   'P 1'
#
loop_
_entity.id
_entity.type
_entity.pdbx_description
1 polymer ?
#
loop_
_entity_poly.entity_id
_entity_poly.type
_entity_poly.pdbx_seq_one_letter_code
_entity_poly.pdbx_strand_id
1 'polypeptide(L)' 'QLKSGSGGEIQLTDAIAAELTQGNDVYGYRFKGQRFDCGSKSGFLQATVSFGLAREELRDDLLGHLKVNLTAARLGH' A
#
# COMPACT_ATOMS: atom_id res chain seq x y z
N GLN A 1 22.39 -11.27 21.30
CA GLN A 1 22.58 -10.08 20.47
C GLN A 1 21.91 -10.33 19.13
N LEU A 2 21.08 -9.39 18.66
CA LEU A 2 20.52 -9.44 17.31
C LEU A 2 21.64 -9.26 16.29
N LYS A 3 21.66 -10.10 15.26
CA LYS A 3 22.63 -10.03 14.17
C LYS A 3 22.07 -9.11 13.08
N SER A 4 22.95 -8.47 12.31
CA SER A 4 22.53 -7.74 11.11
C SER A 4 21.84 -8.69 10.13
N GLY A 5 20.64 -8.32 9.69
CA GLY A 5 19.83 -9.05 8.72
C GLY A 5 20.06 -8.54 7.30
N SER A 6 18.97 -8.45 6.52
CA SER A 6 19.03 -7.93 5.15
C SER A 6 19.62 -6.51 5.10
N GLY A 7 20.48 -6.25 4.12
CA GLY A 7 21.10 -4.93 3.91
C GLY A 7 22.14 -4.53 4.97
N GLY A 8 22.48 -5.40 5.92
CA GLY A 8 23.40 -5.09 7.02
C GLY A 8 22.74 -4.36 8.20
N GLU A 9 21.43 -4.14 8.14
CA GLU A 9 20.66 -3.47 9.18
C GLU A 9 20.17 -4.45 10.25
N ILE A 10 19.99 -3.95 11.48
CA ILE A 10 19.28 -4.69 12.52
C ILE A 10 17.78 -4.55 12.22
N GLN A 11 17.12 -5.65 11.86
CA GLN A 11 15.74 -5.64 11.40
C GLN A 11 14.74 -5.76 12.56
N LEU A 12 13.69 -4.94 12.53
CA LEU A 12 12.60 -5.04 13.51
C LEU A 12 11.90 -6.41 13.46
N THR A 13 11.81 -7.02 12.27
CA THR A 13 11.21 -8.35 12.09
C THR A 13 11.95 -9.44 12.86
N ASP A 14 13.27 -9.33 12.96
CA ASP A 14 14.10 -10.30 13.68
C ASP A 14 13.89 -10.17 15.19
N ALA A 15 13.69 -8.94 15.68
CA ALA A 15 13.32 -8.70 17.07
C ALA A 15 11.94 -9.29 17.40
N ILE A 16 10.92 -9.06 16.55
CA ILE A 16 9.58 -9.64 16.75
C ILE A 16 9.63 -11.18 16.74
N ALA A 17 10.44 -11.78 15.86
CA ALA A 17 10.64 -13.22 15.85
C ALA A 17 11.32 -13.73 17.13
N ALA A 18 12.25 -12.97 17.70
CA ALA A 18 12.90 -13.33 18.96
C ALA A 18 11.90 -13.35 20.14
N GLU A 19 10.94 -12.43 20.19
CA GLU A 19 9.88 -12.42 21.22
C GLU A 19 9.09 -13.74 21.20
N LEU A 20 8.72 -14.23 20.01
CA LEU A 20 8.06 -15.53 19.85
C LEU A 20 8.91 -16.68 20.40
N THR A 21 10.22 -16.68 20.13
CA THR A 21 11.12 -17.74 20.63
C THR A 21 11.36 -17.68 22.13
N GLN A 22 11.21 -16.51 22.74
CA GLN A 22 11.32 -16.31 24.19
C GLN A 22 10.03 -16.67 24.94
N GLY A 23 8.97 -17.04 24.22
CA GLY A 23 7.69 -17.44 24.79
C GLY A 23 6.74 -16.27 25.06
N ASN A 24 7.03 -15.08 24.52
CA ASN A 24 6.12 -13.94 24.59
C ASN A 24 5.05 -14.06 23.49
N ASP A 25 3.83 -13.65 23.80
CA ASP A 25 2.74 -13.66 22.83
C ASP A 25 2.91 -12.54 21.79
N VAL A 26 2.75 -12.89 20.51
CA VAL A 26 2.68 -11.93 19.40
C VAL A 26 1.38 -12.17 18.65
N TYR A 27 0.59 -11.11 18.48
CA TYR A 27 -0.73 -11.18 17.88
C TYR A 27 -0.77 -10.51 16.51
N GLY A 28 -1.32 -11.21 15.52
CA GLY A 28 -1.63 -10.65 14.21
C GLY A 28 -3.02 -10.01 14.21
N TYR A 29 -3.11 -8.74 13.85
CA TYR A 29 -4.40 -8.08 13.62
C TYR A 29 -4.80 -8.16 12.15
N ARG A 30 -5.92 -8.83 11.86
CA ARG A 30 -6.50 -8.86 10.51
C ARG A 30 -7.29 -7.58 10.25
N PHE A 31 -6.60 -6.60 9.67
CA PHE A 31 -7.20 -5.36 9.21
C PHE A 31 -8.36 -5.63 8.23
N LYS A 32 -9.51 -5.00 8.48
CA LYS A 32 -10.68 -5.02 7.60
C LYS A 32 -10.82 -3.66 6.93
N GLY A 33 -10.35 -3.57 5.70
CA GLY A 33 -10.40 -2.38 4.89
C GLY A 33 -9.57 -2.54 3.63
N GLN A 34 -9.60 -1.54 2.76
CA GLN A 34 -8.73 -1.50 1.60
C GLN A 34 -7.34 -1.01 2.02
N ARG A 35 -6.31 -1.78 1.69
CA ARG A 35 -4.91 -1.38 1.87
C ARG A 35 -4.30 -1.06 0.51
N PHE A 36 -3.58 0.04 0.43
CA PHE A 36 -2.75 0.39 -0.72
C PHE A 36 -1.27 0.32 -0.33
N ASP A 37 -0.44 -0.28 -1.17
CA ASP A 37 1.01 -0.27 -1.00
C ASP A 37 1.62 0.97 -1.67
N CYS A 38 1.66 2.07 -0.91
CA CYS A 38 2.23 3.33 -1.39
C CYS A 38 3.77 3.33 -1.51
N GLY A 39 4.45 2.23 -1.14
CA GLY A 39 5.88 2.06 -1.41
C GLY A 39 6.17 1.78 -2.90
N SER A 40 5.16 1.35 -3.65
CA SER A 40 5.23 1.13 -5.10
C SER A 40 4.60 2.28 -5.89
N LYS A 41 5.13 2.58 -7.09
CA LYS A 41 4.55 3.61 -7.97
C LYS A 41 3.10 3.31 -8.34
N SER A 42 2.80 2.06 -8.68
CA SER A 42 1.45 1.62 -9.02
C SER A 42 0.49 1.72 -7.83
N GLY A 43 0.90 1.26 -6.65
CA GLY A 43 0.07 1.33 -5.44
C GLY A 43 -0.19 2.76 -4.98
N PHE A 44 0.80 3.66 -5.12
CA PHE A 44 0.60 5.09 -4.87
C PHE A 44 -0.44 5.71 -5.81
N LEU A 45 -0.39 5.41 -7.11
CA LEU A 45 -1.39 5.91 -8.07
C LEU A 45 -2.78 5.34 -7.80
N GLN A 46 -2.89 4.06 -7.46
CA GLN A 46 -4.15 3.43 -7.06
C GLN A 46 -4.77 4.08 -5.83
N ALA A 47 -3.95 4.37 -4.80
CA ALA A 47 -4.39 5.09 -3.61
C ALA A 47 -4.91 6.47 -4.00
N THR A 48 -4.12 7.23 -4.76
CA THR A 48 -4.45 8.59 -5.18
C THR A 48 -5.77 8.65 -5.94
N VAL A 49 -5.97 7.77 -6.93
CA VAL A 49 -7.23 7.68 -7.68
C VAL A 49 -8.40 7.29 -6.77
N SER A 50 -8.22 6.31 -5.89
CA SER A 50 -9.28 5.85 -5.00
C SER A 50 -9.73 6.95 -4.03
N PHE A 51 -8.79 7.65 -3.42
CA PHE A 51 -9.09 8.78 -2.53
C PHE A 51 -9.64 10.00 -3.29
N GLY A 52 -9.17 10.26 -4.51
CA GLY A 52 -9.71 11.33 -5.36
C GLY A 52 -11.17 11.08 -5.73
N LEU A 53 -11.52 9.86 -6.14
CA LEU A 53 -12.90 9.50 -6.50
C LEU A 53 -13.85 9.40 -5.28
N ALA A 54 -13.30 9.29 -4.08
CA ALA A 54 -14.08 9.29 -2.84
C ALA A 54 -14.47 10.70 -2.36
N ARG A 55 -13.81 11.75 -2.86
CA ARG A 55 -14.06 13.15 -2.48
C ARG A 55 -15.08 13.79 -3.41
N GLU A 56 -16.12 14.38 -2.85
CA GLU A 56 -17.23 14.94 -3.63
C GLU A 56 -16.76 16.06 -4.55
N GLU A 57 -15.86 16.93 -4.07
CA GLU A 57 -15.33 18.05 -4.83
C GLU A 57 -14.37 17.66 -5.95
N LEU A 58 -13.86 16.42 -5.97
CA LEU A 58 -12.92 15.94 -6.99
C LEU A 58 -13.51 14.86 -7.89
N ARG A 59 -14.58 14.19 -7.45
CA ARG A 59 -15.07 12.95 -8.06
C ARG A 59 -15.38 13.13 -9.54
N ASP A 60 -16.21 14.11 -9.88
CA ASP A 60 -16.77 14.23 -11.23
C ASP A 60 -15.70 14.64 -12.25
N ASP A 61 -14.86 15.61 -11.89
CA ASP A 61 -13.75 16.07 -12.73
C ASP A 61 -12.72 14.94 -12.96
N LEU A 62 -12.32 14.25 -11.89
CA LEU A 62 -11.36 13.16 -11.98
C LEU A 62 -11.93 11.96 -12.77
N LEU A 63 -13.18 11.59 -12.51
CA LEU A 63 -13.84 10.49 -13.23
C LEU A 63 -13.99 10.82 -14.71
N GLY A 64 -14.33 12.07 -15.04
CA GLY A 64 -14.38 12.56 -16.42
C GLY A 64 -13.02 12.40 -17.11
N HIS A 65 -11.95 12.88 -16.48
CA HIS A 65 -10.59 12.75 -16.99
C HIS A 65 -10.19 11.29 -17.21
N LEU A 66 -10.45 10.40 -16.25
CA LEU A 66 -10.12 8.98 -16.36
C LEU A 66 -10.87 8.30 -17.53
N LYS A 67 -12.16 8.60 -17.72
CA LYS A 67 -12.97 8.04 -18.82
C LYS A 67 -12.42 8.42 -20.19
N VAL A 68 -12.01 9.69 -20.38
CA VAL A 68 -11.41 10.17 -21.63
C VAL A 68 -10.14 9.40 -21.95
N ASN A 69 -9.21 9.31 -20.98
CA ASN A 69 -7.94 8.63 -21.17
C ASN A 69 -8.10 7.12 -21.40
N LEU A 70 -9.00 6.45 -20.68
CA LEU A 70 -9.26 5.02 -20.88
C LEU A 70 -9.90 4.73 -22.24
N THR A 71 -10.68 5.68 -22.78
CA THR A 71 -11.25 5.59 -24.13
C THR A 71 -10.16 5.79 -25.19
N ALA A 72 -9.30 6.80 -25.03
CA ALA A 72 -8.17 7.05 -25.92
C ALA A 72 -7.22 5.85 -25.98
N ALA A 73 -6.83 5.31 -24.82
CA ALA A 73 -5.95 4.15 -24.71
C ALA A 73 -6.54 2.89 -25.37
N ARG A 74 -7.88 2.72 -25.36
CA ARG A 74 -8.56 1.62 -26.06
C ARG A 74 -8.57 1.78 -27.58
N LEU A 75 -8.49 3.01 -28.08
CA LEU A 75 -8.49 3.33 -29.50
C LEU A 75 -7.07 3.36 -30.11
N GLY A 76 -6.04 3.06 -29.32
CA GLY A 76 -4.67 2.90 -29.81
C GLY A 76 -3.92 4.21 -30.09
N HIS A 77 -4.35 5.30 -29.46
CA HIS A 77 -3.60 6.55 -29.40
C HIS A 77 -2.87 6.69 -28.06
#